data_AF-A0AAE8ISN2-F1
#
_entry.id   AF-A0AAE8ISN2-F1
#
_cell.length_a   1.000
_cell.length_b   1.000
_cell.length_c   1.000
_cell.angle_alpha   90.00
_cell.angle_beta   90.00
_cell.angle_gamma   90.00
#
_symmetry.space_group_name_H-M   'P 1'
#
loop_
_entity.id
_entity.type
_entity.pdbx_description
1 polymer ?
#
loop_
_entity_poly.entity_id
_entity_poly.type
_entity_poly.pdbx_seq_one_letter_code
_entity_poly.pdbx_strand_id
1 'polypeptide(L)' 'MPPTAVKLVQEELGLITNARFLDIGTNKQVVGGTLNGRTFYSAPIQEIDGDVIRTAEGSFRFSRSIH' A
#
# COMPACT_ATOMS: atom_id res chain seq x y z
N MET A 1 -17.69 -30.53 15.80
CA MET A 1 -17.54 -29.51 14.76
C MET A 1 -16.82 -28.33 15.41
N PRO A 2 -15.54 -28.08 15.15
CA PRO A 2 -14.88 -26.89 15.68
C PRO A 2 -15.38 -25.65 14.95
N PRO A 3 -15.47 -24.48 15.60
CA PRO A 3 -15.78 -23.24 14.93
C PRO A 3 -14.68 -22.99 13.89
N THR A 4 -15.10 -22.84 12.64
CA THR A 4 -14.26 -22.40 11.53
C THR A 4 -13.55 -21.15 11.98
N ALA A 5 -12.29 -21.29 12.39
CA ALA A 5 -11.41 -20.16 12.60
C ALA A 5 -11.47 -19.39 11.30
N VAL A 6 -12.12 -18.23 11.34
CA VAL A 6 -11.99 -17.22 10.32
C VAL A 6 -10.53 -16.85 10.40
N LYS A 7 -9.73 -17.61 9.65
CA LYS A 7 -8.37 -17.25 9.28
C LYS A 7 -8.61 -15.98 8.49
N LEU A 8 -8.67 -14.85 9.18
CA LEU A 8 -8.39 -13.57 8.56
C LEU A 8 -7.07 -13.83 7.91
N VAL A 9 -7.12 -14.10 6.60
CA VAL A 9 -5.95 -14.04 5.76
C VAL A 9 -5.61 -12.57 5.89
N GLN A 10 -4.76 -12.27 6.87
CA GLN A 10 -3.93 -11.10 6.85
C GLN A 10 -3.10 -11.33 5.60
N GLU A 11 -3.67 -11.04 4.43
CA GLU A 11 -2.92 -10.95 3.19
C GLU A 11 -1.77 -10.04 3.57
N GLU A 12 -0.56 -10.60 3.63
CA GLU A 12 0.63 -9.85 3.95
C GLU A 12 0.69 -8.73 2.91
N LEU A 13 0.19 -7.56 3.30
CA LEU A 13 0.13 -6.41 2.42
C LEU A 13 1.56 -6.16 1.97
N GLY A 14 1.75 -6.19 0.66
CA GLY A 14 3.06 -6.04 0.07
C GLY A 14 3.74 -4.78 0.59
N LEU A 15 4.93 -4.92 1.16
CA LEU A 15 5.68 -3.81 1.70
C LEU A 15 6.41 -3.08 0.58
N ILE A 16 6.02 -1.83 0.36
CA ILE A 16 6.70 -0.91 -0.54
C ILE A 16 7.77 -0.16 0.26
N THR A 17 9.01 -0.34 -0.17
CA THR A 17 10.19 0.37 0.35
C THR A 17 10.59 1.49 -0.61
N ASN A 18 11.33 2.49 -0.10
CA ASN A 18 11.78 3.64 -0.89
C ASN A 18 10.66 4.36 -1.67
N ALA A 19 9.46 4.35 -1.09
CA ALA A 19 8.31 4.95 -1.74
C ALA A 19 8.47 6.46 -1.89
N ARG A 20 8.07 6.95 -3.06
CA ARG A 20 7.99 8.36 -3.37
C ARG A 20 6.53 8.70 -3.58
N PHE A 21 6.09 9.72 -2.88
CA PHE A 21 4.74 10.25 -2.99
C PHE A 21 4.80 11.61 -3.66
N LEU A 22 3.74 11.91 -4.41
CA LEU A 22 3.52 13.20 -5.01
C LEU A 22 2.14 13.69 -4.55
N ASP A 23 2.13 14.85 -3.93
CA ASP A 23 0.91 15.58 -3.60
C ASP A 23 0.49 16.43 -4.80
N ILE A 24 -0.70 16.18 -5.33
CA ILE A 24 -1.30 16.87 -6.47
C ILE A 24 -2.59 17.53 -5.99
N GLY A 25 -2.46 18.69 -5.37
CA GLY A 25 -3.58 19.38 -4.72
C GLY A 25 -4.12 18.57 -3.54
N THR A 26 -5.38 18.13 -3.62
CA THR A 26 -6.01 17.25 -2.61
C THR A 26 -5.71 15.77 -2.83
N ASN A 27 -5.12 15.40 -3.97
CA ASN A 27 -4.84 14.01 -4.32
C ASN A 27 -3.41 13.63 -3.95
N LYS A 28 -3.21 12.37 -3.58
CA LYS A 28 -1.88 11.78 -3.37
C LYS A 28 -1.65 10.69 -4.41
N GLN A 29 -0.44 10.60 -4.94
CA GLN A 29 -0.04 9.57 -5.88
C GLN A 29 1.28 8.97 -5.44
N VAL A 30 1.42 7.65 -5.50
CA VAL A 30 2.73 7.03 -5.38
C VAL A 30 3.39 7.11 -6.75
N VAL A 31 4.57 7.72 -6.83
CA VAL A 31 5.31 7.93 -8.09
C VAL A 31 6.49 6.98 -8.25
N GLY A 32 6.73 6.13 -7.26
CA GLY A 32 7.68 5.04 -7.34
C GLY A 32 7.91 4.37 -6.01
N GLY A 33 8.48 3.17 -6.04
CA GLY A 33 8.90 2.42 -4.86
C GLY A 33 9.45 1.05 -5.26
N THR A 34 9.73 0.22 -4.27
CA THR A 34 10.14 -1.16 -4.47
C THR A 34 9.22 -2.08 -3.69
N LEU A 35 8.44 -2.88 -4.43
CA LEU A 35 7.55 -3.91 -3.89
C LEU A 35 8.16 -5.28 -4.18
N ASN A 36 8.44 -6.07 -3.15
CA ASN A 36 8.97 -7.44 -3.30
C ASN A 36 10.20 -7.52 -4.25
N GLY A 37 11.09 -6.52 -4.17
CA GLY A 37 12.29 -6.43 -5.03
C GLY A 37 12.04 -5.99 -6.47
N ARG A 38 10.80 -5.66 -6.84
CA ARG A 38 10.42 -5.11 -8.15
C ARG A 38 10.07 -3.63 -8.04
N THR A 39 10.35 -2.87 -9.09
CA THR A 39 9.90 -1.49 -9.18
C THR A 39 8.38 -1.44 -9.13
N PHE A 40 7.85 -0.72 -8.15
CA PHE A 40 6.44 -0.40 -8.06
C PHE A 40 6.20 0.87 -8.89
N TYR A 41 5.39 0.74 -9.94
CA TYR A 41 5.08 1.84 -10.85
C TYR A 41 3.99 2.75 -10.27
N SER A 42 3.85 3.94 -10.84
CA SER A 42 3.00 4.96 -10.26
C SER A 42 1.52 4.58 -10.31
N ALA A 43 0.87 4.62 -9.14
CA ALA A 43 -0.55 4.34 -9.03
C ALA A 43 -1.24 5.47 -8.23
N PRO A 44 -2.39 5.97 -8.69
CA PRO A 44 -3.16 6.95 -7.94
C PRO A 44 -3.63 6.34 -6.62
N ILE A 45 -3.45 7.08 -5.53
CA ILE A 45 -3.88 6.65 -4.20
C ILE A 45 -5.33 7.05 -4.04
N GLN A 46 -6.17 6.06 -3.77
CA GLN A 46 -7.61 6.26 -3.53
C GLN A 46 -7.87 6.51 -2.06
N GLU A 47 -7.14 5.82 -1.19
CA GLU A 47 -7.31 5.91 0.26
C GLU A 47 -5.96 5.69 0.96
N ILE A 48 -5.76 6.40 2.08
CA ILE A 48 -4.61 6.23 2.96
C ILE A 48 -5.14 5.98 4.36
N ASP A 49 -4.73 4.85 4.92
CA ASP A 49 -5.05 4.44 6.29
C ASP A 49 -3.73 4.17 7.02
N GLY A 50 -3.20 5.19 7.68
CA GLY A 50 -1.91 5.13 8.37
C GLY A 50 -0.74 4.83 7.43
N ASP A 51 -0.19 3.62 7.53
CA ASP A 51 0.90 3.10 6.70
C ASP A 51 0.42 2.28 5.49
N VAL A 52 -0.89 2.16 5.29
CA VAL A 52 -1.51 1.44 4.17
C VAL A 52 -2.04 2.45 3.15
N ILE A 53 -1.74 2.23 1.87
CA ILE A 53 -2.46 2.90 0.78
C ILE A 53 -3.33 1.87 0.05
N ARG A 54 -4.45 2.35 -0.48
CA ARG A 54 -5.25 1.60 -1.45
C ARG A 54 -5.13 2.25 -2.82
N THR A 55 -4.81 1.43 -3.81
CA THR A 55 -4.79 1.82 -5.23
C THR A 55 -5.74 0.90 -6.00
N ALA A 56 -5.93 1.19 -7.29
CA ALA A 56 -6.73 0.31 -8.16
C ALA A 56 -6.13 -1.11 -8.32
N GLU A 57 -4.83 -1.28 -8.05
CA GLU A 57 -4.12 -2.55 -8.19
C GLU A 57 -4.16 -3.39 -6.91
N GLY A 58 -4.45 -2.77 -5.77
CA GLY A 58 -4.49 -3.45 -4.49
C GLY A 58 -4.19 -2.53 -3.32
N SER A 59 -4.10 -3.13 -2.14
CA SER A 59 -3.68 -2.46 -0.92
C SER A 59 -2.20 -2.76 -0.66
N PHE A 60 -1.42 -1.75 -0.29
CA PHE A 60 0.02 -1.88 -0.06
C PHE A 60 0.44 -1.14 1.20
N ARG A 61 1.44 -1.69 1.90
CA ARG A 61 2.03 -1.06 3.09
C ARG A 61 3.28 -0.28 2.74
N PHE A 62 3.57 0.74 3.53
CA PHE A 62 4.72 1.62 3.34
C PHE A 62 5.55 1.68 4.60
N SER A 63 6.86 1.51 4.45
CA SER A 63 7.82 1.51 5.56
C SER A 63 8.19 2.91 6.05
N ARG A 64 7.83 3.97 5.32
CA ARG A 64 8.14 5.36 5.68
C ARG A 64 6.85 6.11 5.96
N SER A 65 6.83 6.85 7.07
CA SER A 65 5.76 7.78 7.40
C SER A 65 5.56 8.74 6.24
N ILE A 66 4.34 8.77 5.70
CA ILE A 66 3.90 9.76 4.72
C ILE A 66 3.74 11.06 5.53
N HIS A 67 4.82 11.84 5.65
CA HIS A 67 4.82 13.13 6.34
C HIS A 67 4.45 14.25 5.37
#